data_AF-A0A7C5WU56-F1
#
_entry.id   AF-A0A7C5WU56-F1
#
_cell.length_a   1.000
_cell.length_b   1.000
_cell.length_c   1.000
_cell.angle_alpha   90.00
_cell.angle_beta   90.00
_cell.angle_gamma   90.00
#
_symmetry.space_group_name_H-M   'P 1'
#
loop_
_entity.id
_entity.type
_entity.pdbx_description
1 polymer ?
#
loop_
_entity_poly.entity_id
_entity_poly.type
_entity_poly.pdbx_seq_one_letter_code
_entity_poly.pdbx_strand_id
1 'polypeptide(L)'
;MPLCGIDEAGRGPLAGPLVIAGVVLENSIAGLDDSKKLSLKRREQLYDLILQNATYHIAIFDAGCIDDYGIASVIKQGLFEITQNLQGCEYLFDGNTSFGVDGIKTLVKADKLV
;
A
#
# COMPACT_ATOMS: atom_id res chain seq x y z
N MET A 1 -17.97 -3.30 5.61
CA MET A 1 -17.29 -3.07 4.32
C MET A 1 -16.01 -3.88 4.31
N PRO A 2 -15.53 -4.39 3.16
CA PRO A 2 -14.23 -5.07 3.10
C PRO A 2 -13.11 -4.11 3.51
N LEU A 3 -11.99 -4.65 3.99
CA LEU A 3 -10.83 -3.88 4.40
C LEU A 3 -9.85 -3.76 3.23
N CYS A 4 -9.46 -2.53 2.90
CA CYS A 4 -8.38 -2.20 2.00
C CYS A 4 -7.12 -1.89 2.83
N GLY A 5 -6.12 -2.77 2.78
CA GLY A 5 -4.80 -2.48 3.34
C GLY A 5 -4.00 -1.62 2.37
N ILE A 6 -3.31 -0.60 2.88
CA ILE A 6 -2.48 0.33 2.10
C ILE A 6 -1.08 0.37 2.70
N ASP A 7 -0.07 0.26 1.86
CA ASP A 7 1.35 0.37 2.24
C ASP A 7 2.15 1.05 1.11
N GLU A 8 3.33 1.58 1.44
CA GLU A 8 4.25 2.23 0.51
C GLU A 8 5.63 1.57 0.44
N ALA A 9 6.23 1.61 -0.75
CA ALA A 9 7.62 1.23 -0.97
C ALA A 9 8.35 2.33 -1.76
N GLY A 10 9.61 2.59 -1.44
CA GLY A 10 10.41 3.61 -2.12
C GLY A 10 10.48 4.97 -1.44
N ARG A 11 10.04 5.08 -0.17
CA ARG A 11 10.12 6.34 0.60
C ARG A 11 11.54 6.79 0.99
N GLY A 12 12.44 5.84 1.22
CA GLY A 12 13.82 6.09 1.72
C GLY A 12 14.97 6.01 0.71
N PRO A 13 14.88 5.26 -0.41
CA PRO A 13 15.94 5.22 -1.42
C PRO A 13 16.24 6.60 -2.06
N LEU A 14 17.47 6.76 -2.57
CA LEU A 14 17.91 7.96 -3.31
C LEU A 14 17.43 8.00 -4.77
N ALA A 15 17.01 6.86 -5.32
CA ALA A 15 16.61 6.72 -6.71
C ALA A 15 15.47 5.71 -6.84
N GLY A 16 14.69 5.86 -7.91
CA GLY A 16 13.51 5.06 -8.17
C GLY A 16 12.22 5.77 -7.74
N PRO A 17 11.06 5.19 -8.06
CA PRO A 17 9.77 5.78 -7.75
C PRO A 17 9.35 5.50 -6.31
N LEU A 18 8.39 6.28 -5.84
CA LEU A 18 7.52 5.91 -4.73
C LEU A 18 6.33 5.12 -5.28
N VAL A 19 6.06 3.96 -4.69
CA VAL A 19 4.93 3.08 -5.05
C VAL A 19 4.02 2.96 -3.84
N ILE A 20 2.72 3.15 -4.06
CA ILE A 20 1.67 2.99 -3.03
C ILE A 20 0.69 1.96 -3.56
N ALA A 21 0.42 0.92 -2.79
CA ALA A 21 -0.50 -0.14 -3.17
C ALA A 21 -1.66 -0.22 -2.18
N GLY A 22 -2.88 -0.31 -2.71
CA GLY A 22 -4.09 -0.62 -1.96
C GLY A 22 -4.58 -2.00 -2.37
N VAL A 23 -4.88 -2.86 -1.39
CA VAL A 23 -5.26 -4.24 -1.64
C VAL A 23 -6.46 -4.63 -0.77
N VAL A 24 -7.50 -5.14 -1.43
CA VAL A 24 -8.68 -5.76 -0.82
C VAL A 24 -8.60 -7.26 -1.10
N LEU A 25 -8.26 -8.05 -0.08
CA LEU A 25 -8.22 -9.51 -0.20
C LEU A 25 -9.64 -10.08 -0.24
N GLU A 26 -9.92 -10.90 -1.25
CA GLU A 26 -11.21 -11.60 -1.40
C GLU A 26 -11.22 -12.91 -0.61
N ASN A 27 -10.05 -13.54 -0.46
CA ASN A 27 -9.84 -14.77 0.28
C ASN A 27 -8.58 -14.68 1.15
N SER A 28 -8.52 -15.50 2.21
CA SER A 28 -7.29 -15.64 2.99
C SER A 28 -6.21 -16.35 2.17
N ILE A 29 -4.97 -15.86 2.25
CA ILE A 29 -3.83 -16.43 1.53
C ILE A 29 -2.90 -17.08 2.55
N ALA A 30 -2.76 -18.40 2.46
CA ALA A 30 -1.95 -19.16 3.41
C ALA A 30 -0.47 -18.76 3.36
N GLY A 31 0.08 -18.41 4.52
CA GLY A 31 1.49 -18.02 4.66
C GLY A 31 1.81 -16.62 4.12
N LEU A 32 0.82 -15.74 4.02
CA LEU A 32 1.01 -14.29 3.94
C LEU A 32 1.47 -13.78 5.32
N ASP A 33 2.57 -13.04 5.38
CA ASP A 33 3.20 -12.46 6.59
C ASP A 33 4.01 -11.22 6.15
N ASP A 34 4.61 -10.51 7.10
CA ASP A 34 5.52 -9.38 6.88
C ASP A 34 6.56 -9.72 5.78
N SER A 35 6.58 -8.90 4.73
CA SER A 35 7.42 -9.08 3.54
C SER A 35 8.92 -9.16 3.87
N LYS A 36 9.34 -8.63 5.02
CA LYS A 36 10.72 -8.65 5.52
C LYS A 36 11.12 -10.02 6.08
N LYS A 37 10.16 -10.84 6.51
CA LYS A 37 10.39 -12.21 6.99
C LYS A 37 10.40 -13.24 5.87
N LEU A 38 9.82 -12.89 4.72
CA LEU A 38 9.68 -13.78 3.58
C LEU A 38 10.92 -13.78 2.69
N SER A 39 11.30 -14.96 2.17
CA SER A 39 12.34 -15.06 1.14
C SER A 39 11.85 -14.45 -0.18
N LEU A 40 12.79 -14.00 -1.04
CA LEU A 40 12.45 -13.47 -2.36
C LEU A 40 11.55 -14.44 -3.14
N LYS A 41 11.94 -15.73 -3.22
CA LYS A 41 11.16 -16.76 -3.90
C LYS A 41 9.74 -16.88 -3.33
N ARG A 42 9.57 -16.76 -2.01
CA ARG A 42 8.25 -16.84 -1.38
C ARG A 42 7.41 -15.59 -1.67
N ARG A 43 8.02 -14.40 -1.73
CA ARG A 43 7.33 -13.17 -2.12
C ARG A 43 6.82 -13.23 -3.55
N GLU A 44 7.63 -13.69 -4.51
CA GLU A 44 7.20 -13.88 -5.90
C GLU A 44 5.99 -14.83 -5.99
N GLN A 45 6.03 -15.96 -5.28
CA GLN A 45 4.90 -16.89 -5.23
C GLN A 45 3.64 -16.27 -4.61
N LEU A 46 3.79 -15.48 -3.54
CA LEU A 46 2.67 -14.81 -2.88
C LEU A 46 2.12 -13.68 -3.74
N TYR A 47 2.96 -12.97 -4.50
CA TYR A 47 2.54 -11.93 -5.42
C TYR A 47 1.51 -12.47 -6.41
N ASP A 48 1.82 -13.56 -7.12
CA ASP A 48 0.89 -14.20 -8.06
C ASP A 48 -0.42 -14.62 -7.38
N LEU A 49 -0.34 -15.15 -6.17
CA LEU A 49 -1.52 -15.56 -5.39
C LEU A 49 -2.37 -14.37 -4.96
N ILE A 50 -1.75 -13.25 -4.57
CA ILE A 50 -2.44 -12.01 -4.20
C ILE A 50 -3.17 -11.47 -5.42
N LEU A 51 -2.51 -11.38 -6.59
CA LEU A 51 -3.13 -10.87 -7.80
C LEU A 51 -4.37 -11.67 -8.23
N GLN A 52 -4.38 -12.98 -7.94
CA GLN A 52 -5.50 -13.86 -8.27
C GLN A 52 -6.66 -13.81 -7.26
N ASN A 53 -6.41 -13.32 -6.04
CA ASN A 53 -7.35 -13.38 -4.91
C ASN A 53 -7.61 -12.00 -4.28
N ALA A 54 -7.36 -10.92 -5.02
CA ALA A 54 -7.53 -9.58 -4.51
C ALA A 54 -7.96 -8.62 -5.60
N THR A 55 -8.78 -7.65 -5.21
CA THR A 55 -8.95 -6.41 -5.95
C THR A 55 -7.90 -5.41 -5.44
N TYR A 56 -7.14 -4.79 -6.33
CA TYR A 56 -6.02 -3.91 -5.95
C TYR A 56 -5.86 -2.72 -6.89
N HIS A 57 -5.18 -1.69 -6.41
CA HIS A 57 -4.74 -0.54 -7.19
C HIS A 57 -3.31 -0.17 -6.80
N ILE A 58 -2.50 0.26 -7.77
CA ILE A 58 -1.11 0.67 -7.56
C ILE A 58 -0.93 2.07 -8.13
N ALA A 59 -0.57 3.01 -7.28
CA ALA A 59 -0.16 4.36 -7.65
C ALA A 59 1.37 4.43 -7.67
N ILE A 60 1.95 4.96 -8.75
CA ILE A 60 3.40 5.05 -8.96
C ILE A 60 3.76 6.50 -9.26
N PHE A 61 4.69 7.05 -8.48
CA PHE A 61 5.18 8.41 -8.63
C PHE A 61 6.68 8.39 -8.85
N ASP A 62 7.14 8.92 -9.97
CA ASP A 62 8.57 8.99 -10.28
C ASP A 62 9.31 10.03 -9.42
N ALA A 63 10.64 10.02 -9.51
CA ALA A 63 11.47 10.95 -8.76
C ALA A 63 11.18 12.42 -9.10
N GLY A 64 10.85 12.73 -10.35
CA GLY A 64 10.51 14.11 -10.76
C GLY A 64 9.25 14.62 -10.07
N CYS A 65 8.22 13.78 -9.97
CA CYS A 65 7.02 14.10 -9.21
C CYS A 65 7.32 14.35 -7.72
N ILE A 66 8.21 13.55 -7.13
CA ILE A 66 8.64 13.73 -5.74
C ILE A 66 9.41 15.04 -5.55
N ASP A 67 10.28 15.39 -6.49
CA ASP A 67 11.07 16.62 -6.47
C ASP A 67 10.18 17.86 -6.62
N ASP A 68 9.16 17.80 -7.48
CA ASP A 68 8.25 18.93 -7.76
C ASP A 68 7.27 19.20 -6.62
N TYR A 69 6.70 18.15 -6.01
CA TYR A 69 5.59 18.28 -5.05
C TYR A 69 5.96 17.99 -3.60
N GLY A 70 7.12 17.35 -3.38
CA GLY A 70 7.55 16.87 -2.08
C GLY A 70 6.85 15.57 -1.66
N ILE A 71 7.59 14.70 -0.96
CA ILE A 71 7.17 13.33 -0.64
C ILE A 71 5.85 13.24 0.13
N ALA A 72 5.58 14.17 1.06
CA ALA A 72 4.34 14.17 1.84
C ALA A 72 3.11 14.46 0.96
N SER A 73 3.23 15.36 -0.01
CA SER A 73 2.17 15.68 -0.97
C SER A 73 1.92 14.51 -1.90
N VAL A 74 2.98 13.86 -2.36
CA VAL A 74 2.89 12.67 -3.23
C VAL A 74 2.21 11.51 -2.49
N ILE A 75 2.56 11.24 -1.23
CA ILE A 75 1.87 10.21 -0.44
C ILE A 75 0.39 10.55 -0.28
N LYS A 76 0.06 11.81 0.01
CA LYS A 76 -1.35 12.27 0.07
C LYS A 76 -2.09 11.98 -1.23
N GLN A 77 -1.47 12.28 -2.38
CA GLN A 77 -2.05 12.02 -3.70
C GLN A 77 -2.26 10.53 -3.92
N GLY A 78 -1.28 9.68 -3.59
CA GLY A 78 -1.41 8.23 -3.70
C GLY A 78 -2.51 7.66 -2.81
N LEU A 79 -2.58 8.08 -1.54
CA LEU A 79 -3.66 7.68 -0.64
C LEU A 79 -5.04 8.07 -1.19
N PHE A 80 -5.18 9.30 -1.70
CA PHE A 80 -6.42 9.74 -2.33
C PHE A 80 -6.74 8.91 -3.58
N GLU A 81 -5.77 8.66 -4.46
CA GLU A 81 -5.93 7.84 -5.66
C GLU A 81 -6.41 6.42 -5.34
N ILE A 82 -5.88 5.79 -4.29
CA ILE A 82 -6.35 4.50 -3.80
C ILE A 82 -7.84 4.56 -3.42
N THR A 83 -8.27 5.57 -2.65
CA THR A 83 -9.69 5.69 -2.25
C THR A 83 -10.65 5.91 -3.42
N GLN A 84 -10.18 6.55 -4.49
CA GLN A 84 -10.99 6.80 -5.68
C GLN A 84 -11.18 5.53 -6.52
N ASN A 85 -10.17 4.67 -6.60
CA ASN A 85 -10.17 3.46 -7.42
C ASN A 85 -10.71 2.23 -6.68
N LEU A 86 -10.54 2.16 -5.36
CA LEU A 86 -11.00 1.04 -4.51
C LEU A 86 -12.14 1.49 -3.59
N GLN A 87 -13.33 1.76 -4.15
CA GLN A 87 -14.47 2.30 -3.41
C GLN A 87 -15.18 1.26 -2.53
N GLY A 88 -15.98 1.73 -1.57
CA GLY A 88 -16.84 0.87 -0.74
C GLY A 88 -16.11 0.02 0.30
N CYS A 89 -14.89 0.42 0.68
CA CYS A 89 -14.02 -0.26 1.61
C CYS A 89 -13.76 0.57 2.87
N GLU A 90 -13.37 -0.08 3.97
CA GLU A 90 -12.63 0.61 5.03
C GLU A 90 -11.14 0.62 4.67
N TYR A 91 -10.43 1.73 4.92
CA TYR A 91 -9.00 1.83 4.57
C TYR A 91 -8.13 1.80 5.82
N LEU A 92 -7.06 1.00 5.76
CA LEU A 92 -6.03 0.92 6.77
C LEU A 92 -4.65 1.15 6.13
N PHE A 93 -4.01 2.26 6.47
CA PHE A 93 -2.69 2.62 5.98
C PHE A 93 -1.61 2.30 7.03
N ASP A 94 -0.54 1.62 6.64
CA ASP A 94 0.62 1.35 7.50
C ASP A 94 1.44 2.64 7.71
N GLY A 95 1.19 3.31 8.84
CA GLY A 95 1.77 4.61 9.09
C GLY A 95 1.19 5.29 10.30
N ASN A 96 1.66 6.51 10.55
CA ASN A 96 1.24 7.34 11.69
C ASN A 96 0.41 8.57 11.29
N THR A 97 0.18 8.80 9.99
CA THR A 97 -0.58 9.93 9.48
C THR A 97 -1.29 9.55 8.19
N SER A 98 -2.54 10.01 8.02
CA SER A 98 -3.28 9.87 6.76
C SER A 98 -2.94 10.97 5.76
N PHE A 99 -1.96 11.83 6.08
CA PHE A 99 -1.56 12.99 5.30
C PHE A 99 -2.74 13.94 4.97
N GLY A 100 -3.77 13.93 5.83
CA GLY A 100 -4.97 14.75 5.66
C GLY A 100 -5.94 14.22 4.61
N VAL A 101 -5.90 12.92 4.28
CA VAL A 101 -6.95 12.23 3.53
C VAL A 101 -8.00 11.70 4.52
N ASP A 102 -9.26 12.06 4.30
CA ASP A 102 -10.38 11.66 5.15
C ASP A 102 -10.74 10.18 4.95
N GLY A 103 -11.23 9.52 6.00
CA GLY A 103 -11.72 8.14 5.93
C GLY A 103 -10.65 7.04 5.96
N ILE A 104 -9.37 7.40 6.09
CA ILE A 104 -8.27 6.45 6.23
C ILE A 104 -7.87 6.29 7.70
N LYS A 105 -7.95 5.06 8.21
CA LYS A 105 -7.37 4.71 9.52
C LYS A 105 -5.87 4.46 9.34
N THR A 106 -5.08 4.82 10.33
CA THR A 106 -3.63 4.61 10.30
C THR A 106 -3.19 3.75 11.46
N LEU A 107 -2.23 2.86 11.22
CA LEU A 107 -1.69 1.99 12.25
C LEU A 107 -0.22 1.77 11.97
N VAL A 108 0.62 2.11 12.96
CA VAL A 108 2.07 1.93 12.83
C VAL A 108 2.39 0.45 12.94
N LYS A 109 3.09 -0.10 11.92
CA LYS A 109 3.41 -1.53 11.81
C LYS A 109 2.15 -2.38 11.71
N ALA A 110 1.21 -1.95 10.87
CA ALA A 110 0.01 -2.74 10.58
C ALA A 110 0.38 -4.12 10.00
N ASP A 111 1.50 -4.18 9.29
CA ASP A 111 2.16 -5.40 8.78
C ASP A 111 2.49 -6.46 9.85
N LYS A 112 2.44 -6.13 11.15
CA LYS A 112 2.83 -7.03 12.27
C LYS A 112 1.68 -7.54 13.15
N LEU A 113 0.44 -7.18 12.85
CA LEU A 113 -0.70 -7.49 13.72
C LEU A 113 -1.36 -8.85 13.46
N VAL A 114 -0.77 -9.66 12.57
CA VAL A 114 -1.21 -11.02 12.29
C VAL A 114 -0.01 -11.97 12.40
#